data_AF-A0A067G939-F1
#
_entry.id   AF-A0A067G939-F1
#
_cell.length_a   1.000
_cell.length_b   1.000
_cell.length_c   1.000
_cell.angle_alpha   90.00
_cell.angle_beta   90.00
_cell.angle_gamma   90.00
#
_symmetry.space_group_name_H-M   'P 1'
#
loop_
_entity.id
_entity.type
_entity.pdbx_description
1 polymer ?
#
loop_
_entity_poly.entity_id
_entity_poly.type
_entity_poly.pdbx_seq_one_letter_code
_entity_poly.pdbx_strand_id
1 'polypeptide(L)'
;ARNPEIKKICDSTDYPSLCLTFVAPFCKHKSDPLSMLEMAIRATSSQIRLTIAAADKLVHAHANNLPAAVSRLGHCKDSYRDALDNLQNAMDAIPDRDFGTINSMLRAAVTDFSDCDDAFVGMAQYSNYDGHLTKMVSNCVAIASLVK
;
A
#
# COMPACT_ATOMS: atom_id res chain seq x y z
N ALA A 1 17.14 15.12 11.08
CA ALA A 1 18.04 14.16 10.41
C ALA A 1 17.28 12.86 10.20
N ARG A 2 17.25 12.29 8.99
CA ARG A 2 16.64 10.96 8.76
C ARG A 2 17.45 9.93 9.55
N ASN A 3 16.77 9.03 10.27
CA ASN A 3 17.43 7.96 11.02
C ASN A 3 18.26 7.10 10.03
N PRO A 4 19.59 6.97 10.21
CA PRO A 4 20.47 6.23 9.30
C PRO A 4 20.06 4.76 9.10
N GLU A 5 19.52 4.12 10.13
CA GLU A 5 19.07 2.72 10.06
C GLU A 5 17.82 2.57 9.17
N ILE A 6 16.90 3.55 9.25
CA ILE A 6 15.73 3.59 8.36
C ILE A 6 16.18 3.78 6.91
N LYS A 7 17.18 4.64 6.67
CA LYS A 7 17.75 4.82 5.34
C LYS A 7 18.35 3.52 4.82
N LYS A 8 19.16 2.83 5.63
CA LYS A 8 19.78 1.55 5.25
C LYS A 8 18.75 0.49 4.88
N ILE A 9 17.66 0.38 5.64
CA ILE A 9 16.56 -0.55 5.33
C ILE A 9 15.86 -0.16 4.03
N CYS A 10 15.49 1.12 3.86
CA CYS A 10 14.85 1.59 2.63
C CYS A 10 15.76 1.49 1.40
N ASP A 11 17.08 1.67 1.53
CA ASP A 11 18.03 1.49 0.43
C ASP A 11 18.07 0.03 -0.08
N SER A 12 17.54 -0.92 0.68
CA SER A 12 17.46 -2.34 0.34
C SER A 12 16.11 -2.73 -0.27
N THR A 13 15.22 -1.78 -0.55
CA THR A 13 13.90 -2.03 -1.15
C THR A 13 13.86 -1.67 -2.63
N ASP A 14 12.84 -2.13 -3.35
CA ASP A 14 12.68 -1.87 -4.79
C ASP A 14 12.50 -0.37 -5.10
N TYR A 15 11.90 0.38 -4.16
CA TYR A 15 11.63 1.82 -4.30
C TYR A 15 12.12 2.60 -3.07
N PRO A 16 13.44 2.86 -2.92
CA PRO A 16 14.03 3.44 -1.70
C PRO A 16 13.49 4.83 -1.33
N SER A 17 13.38 5.73 -2.30
CA SER A 17 12.87 7.09 -2.09
C SER A 17 11.41 7.07 -1.62
N LEU A 18 10.61 6.15 -2.17
CA LEU A 18 9.22 5.97 -1.76
C LEU A 18 9.13 5.39 -0.35
N CYS A 19 9.92 4.36 -0.03
CA CYS A 19 10.03 3.78 1.31
C CYS A 19 10.25 4.88 2.37
N LEU A 20 11.29 5.70 2.17
CA LEU A 20 11.62 6.80 3.08
C LEU A 20 10.47 7.79 3.26
N THR A 21 9.69 8.02 2.21
CA THR A 21 8.60 9.00 2.22
C THR A 21 7.42 8.51 3.05
N PHE A 22 6.96 7.28 2.82
CA PHE A 22 5.74 6.81 3.48
C PHE A 22 5.95 6.32 4.92
N VAL A 23 7.17 5.89 5.28
CA VAL A 23 7.46 5.50 6.68
C VAL A 23 7.73 6.70 7.59
N ALA A 24 8.10 7.86 7.03
CA ALA A 24 8.48 9.06 7.80
C ALA A 24 7.45 9.49 8.87
N PRO A 25 6.12 9.50 8.59
CA PRO A 25 5.12 9.85 9.60
C PRO A 25 5.02 8.86 10.78
N PHE A 26 5.52 7.63 10.60
CA PHE A 26 5.41 6.54 11.57
C PHE A 26 6.68 6.33 12.39
N CYS A 27 7.76 7.03 12.06
CA CYS A 27 9.07 6.91 12.71
C CYS A 27 9.05 7.41 14.16
N LYS A 28 8.81 6.51 15.12
CA LYS A 28 8.76 6.82 16.56
C LYS A 28 9.90 6.16 17.35
N HIS A 29 11.13 6.21 16.85
CA HIS A 29 12.38 5.76 17.52
C HIS A 29 12.88 4.33 17.23
N LYS A 30 12.04 3.37 16.84
CA LYS A 30 12.48 2.02 16.44
C LYS A 30 12.77 1.92 14.95
N SER A 31 13.85 1.24 14.59
CA SER A 31 14.31 1.06 13.21
C SER A 31 14.83 -0.34 12.94
N ASP A 32 14.50 -1.32 13.78
CA ASP A 32 14.76 -2.71 13.46
C ASP A 32 13.84 -3.18 12.30
N PRO A 33 14.24 -4.21 11.54
CA PRO A 33 13.47 -4.67 10.38
C PRO A 33 12.00 -5.00 10.66
N LEU A 34 11.68 -5.56 11.83
CA LEU A 34 10.31 -5.94 12.17
C LEU A 34 9.46 -4.69 12.47
N SER A 35 9.97 -3.76 13.27
CA SER A 35 9.32 -2.45 13.48
C SER A 35 9.16 -1.69 12.16
N MET A 36 10.14 -1.76 11.27
CA MET A 36 10.06 -1.17 9.93
C MET A 36 8.98 -1.80 9.07
N LEU A 37 8.81 -3.12 9.14
CA LEU A 37 7.74 -3.82 8.46
C LEU A 37 6.36 -3.38 8.97
N GLU A 38 6.17 -3.32 10.29
CA GLU A 38 4.91 -2.83 10.88
C GLU A 38 4.59 -1.39 10.44
N MET A 39 5.58 -0.49 10.48
CA MET A 39 5.41 0.88 10.01
C MET A 39 5.05 0.93 8.53
N ALA A 40 5.69 0.10 7.71
CA ALA A 40 5.46 0.07 6.28
C ALA A 40 4.07 -0.44 5.92
N ILE A 41 3.61 -1.51 6.58
CA ILE A 41 2.25 -2.03 6.39
C ILE A 41 1.23 -0.97 6.84
N ARG A 42 1.40 -0.34 8.01
CA ARG A 42 0.49 0.72 8.51
C ARG A 42 0.39 1.90 7.55
N ALA A 43 1.53 2.37 7.05
CA ALA A 43 1.58 3.47 6.09
C ALA A 43 0.86 3.12 4.78
N THR A 44 1.10 1.91 4.27
CA THR A 44 0.46 1.41 3.05
C THR A 44 -1.04 1.27 3.23
N SER A 45 -1.52 0.65 4.31
CA SER A 45 -2.95 0.57 4.61
C SER A 45 -3.59 1.95 4.77
N SER A 46 -2.87 2.92 5.35
CA SER A 46 -3.35 4.30 5.44
C SER A 46 -3.50 4.94 4.08
N GLN A 47 -2.54 4.75 3.18
CA GLN A 47 -2.61 5.28 1.82
C GLN A 47 -3.75 4.63 1.02
N ILE A 48 -3.95 3.31 1.15
CA ILE A 48 -5.08 2.62 0.49
C ILE A 48 -6.42 3.19 0.97
N ARG A 49 -6.60 3.40 2.28
CA ARG A 49 -7.83 4.02 2.82
C ARG A 49 -8.07 5.43 2.27
N LEU A 50 -7.01 6.23 2.09
CA LEU A 50 -7.10 7.55 1.46
C LEU A 50 -7.52 7.44 -0.01
N THR A 51 -6.97 6.47 -0.74
CA THR A 51 -7.35 6.19 -2.14
C THR A 51 -8.81 5.76 -2.25
N ILE A 52 -9.30 4.87 -1.38
CA ILE A 52 -10.71 4.47 -1.33
C ILE A 52 -11.60 5.69 -1.09
N ALA A 53 -11.26 6.54 -0.11
CA ALA A 53 -12.03 7.74 0.19
C ALA A 53 -12.03 8.76 -0.98
N ALA A 54 -10.94 8.84 -1.74
CA ALA A 54 -10.88 9.65 -2.96
C ALA A 54 -11.78 9.07 -4.06
N ALA A 55 -11.74 7.75 -4.27
CA ALA A 55 -12.62 7.05 -5.21
C ALA A 55 -14.11 7.25 -4.85
N ASP A 56 -14.47 7.19 -3.57
CA ASP A 56 -15.84 7.45 -3.11
C ASP A 56 -16.35 8.86 -3.47
N LYS A 57 -15.49 9.87 -3.29
CA LYS A 57 -15.83 11.25 -3.68
C LYS A 57 -16.09 11.37 -5.17
N LEU A 58 -15.31 10.66 -5.99
CA LEU A 58 -15.47 10.66 -7.45
C LEU A 58 -16.75 9.97 -7.89
N VAL A 59 -17.04 8.80 -7.31
CA VAL A 59 -18.29 8.09 -7.55
C VAL A 59 -19.48 8.99 -7.25
N HIS A 60 -19.45 9.70 -6.12
CA HIS A 60 -20.53 10.61 -5.74
C HIS A 60 -20.65 11.82 -6.68
N ALA A 61 -19.53 12.42 -7.07
CA ALA A 61 -19.51 13.59 -7.95
C ALA A 61 -19.97 13.30 -9.40
N HIS A 62 -19.75 12.06 -9.87
CA HIS A 62 -19.97 11.68 -11.28
C HIS A 62 -21.03 10.59 -11.48
N ALA A 63 -21.79 10.23 -10.42
CA ALA A 63 -22.78 9.14 -10.41
C ALA A 63 -23.71 9.14 -11.63
N ASN A 64 -24.18 10.31 -12.06
CA ASN A 64 -25.16 10.46 -13.14
C ASN A 64 -24.53 10.79 -14.51
N ASN A 65 -23.24 11.12 -14.54
CA ASN A 65 -22.56 11.65 -15.72
C ASN A 65 -21.61 10.64 -16.36
N LEU A 66 -21.04 9.71 -15.59
CA LEU A 66 -20.01 8.76 -16.05
C LEU A 66 -20.22 7.34 -15.46
N PRO A 67 -21.36 6.66 -15.74
CA PRO A 67 -21.70 5.38 -15.12
C PRO A 67 -20.66 4.27 -15.35
N ALA A 68 -20.00 4.24 -16.51
CA ALA A 68 -18.95 3.27 -16.79
C ALA A 68 -17.69 3.49 -15.93
N ALA A 69 -17.31 4.75 -15.69
CA ALA A 69 -16.18 5.07 -14.80
C ALA A 69 -16.52 4.73 -13.35
N VAL A 70 -17.75 5.02 -12.92
CA VAL A 70 -18.25 4.67 -11.58
C VAL A 70 -18.22 3.16 -11.33
N SER A 71 -18.66 2.35 -12.30
CA SER A 71 -18.63 0.89 -12.18
C SER A 71 -17.18 0.37 -12.06
N ARG A 72 -16.26 0.89 -12.88
CA ARG A 72 -14.84 0.51 -12.79
C ARG A 72 -14.23 0.89 -11.44
N LEU A 73 -14.51 2.09 -10.94
CA LEU A 73 -14.08 2.54 -9.61
C LEU A 73 -14.64 1.66 -8.48
N GLY A 74 -15.85 1.11 -8.66
CA GLY A 74 -16.42 0.11 -7.75
C GLY A 74 -15.51 -1.12 -7.61
N HIS A 75 -15.14 -1.73 -8.75
CA HIS A 75 -14.23 -2.88 -8.76
C HIS A 75 -12.85 -2.55 -8.16
N CYS A 76 -12.32 -1.37 -8.45
CA CYS A 76 -11.07 -0.89 -7.87
C CYS A 76 -11.10 -0.83 -6.35
N LYS A 77 -12.21 -0.36 -5.79
CA LYS A 77 -12.37 -0.31 -4.34
C LYS A 77 -12.43 -1.69 -3.71
N ASP A 78 -13.01 -2.67 -4.39
CA ASP A 78 -13.04 -4.04 -3.89
C ASP A 78 -11.64 -4.65 -3.89
N SER A 79 -10.89 -4.49 -4.99
CA SER A 79 -9.45 -4.77 -5.07
C SER A 79 -8.64 -4.12 -3.93
N TYR A 80 -8.91 -2.84 -3.62
CA TYR A 80 -8.23 -2.14 -2.53
C TYR A 80 -8.62 -2.67 -1.13
N ARG A 81 -9.83 -3.20 -0.97
CA ARG A 81 -10.27 -3.84 0.29
C ARG A 81 -9.60 -5.19 0.45
N ASP A 82 -9.52 -5.99 -0.61
CA ASP A 82 -8.79 -7.27 -0.60
C ASP A 82 -7.32 -7.05 -0.22
N ALA A 83 -6.68 -6.03 -0.79
CA ALA A 83 -5.32 -5.63 -0.42
C ALA A 83 -5.22 -5.22 1.07
N LEU A 84 -6.22 -4.52 1.62
CA LEU A 84 -6.26 -4.15 3.04
C LEU A 84 -6.38 -5.38 3.95
N ASP A 85 -7.22 -6.34 3.58
CA ASP A 85 -7.42 -7.58 4.34
C ASP A 85 -6.13 -8.42 4.34
N ASN A 86 -5.45 -8.52 3.19
CA ASN A 86 -4.15 -9.18 3.09
C ASN A 86 -3.07 -8.46 3.91
N LEU A 87 -3.02 -7.12 3.87
CA LEU A 87 -2.11 -6.35 4.73
C LEU A 87 -2.39 -6.54 6.23
N GLN A 88 -3.66 -6.65 6.61
CA GLN A 88 -4.06 -6.91 7.99
C GLN A 88 -3.65 -8.32 8.43
N ASN A 89 -3.88 -9.34 7.60
CA ASN A 89 -3.43 -10.71 7.86
C ASN A 89 -1.89 -10.79 8.01
N ALA A 90 -1.15 -10.04 7.18
CA ALA A 90 0.31 -9.92 7.34
C ALA A 90 0.70 -9.25 8.67
N MET A 91 -0.02 -8.22 9.10
CA MET A 91 0.20 -7.55 10.39
C MET A 91 -0.07 -8.50 11.56
N ASP A 92 -1.14 -9.29 11.50
CA ASP A 92 -1.55 -10.19 12.58
C ASP A 92 -0.60 -11.39 12.72
N ALA A 93 0.14 -11.75 11.67
CA ALA A 93 1.17 -12.79 11.68
C ALA A 93 2.53 -12.33 12.26
N ILE A 94 2.74 -11.02 12.46
CA ILE A 94 4.00 -10.45 12.98
C ILE A 94 4.33 -10.91 14.40
N PRO A 95 3.42 -10.89 15.38
CA PRO A 95 3.71 -11.31 16.76
C PRO A 95 4.22 -12.76 16.85
N ASP A 96 3.65 -13.65 16.04
CA ASP A 96 4.01 -15.07 16.00
C ASP A 96 5.22 -15.36 15.11
N ARG A 97 5.75 -14.34 14.42
CA ARG A 97 6.85 -14.47 13.46
C ARG A 97 6.57 -15.49 12.37
N ASP A 98 5.30 -15.60 11.94
CA ASP A 98 4.92 -16.46 10.83
C ASP A 98 5.30 -15.80 9.50
N PHE A 99 6.59 -15.87 9.17
CA PHE A 99 7.15 -15.28 7.95
C PHE A 99 6.58 -15.90 6.67
N GLY A 100 6.06 -17.13 6.74
CA GLY A 100 5.36 -17.77 5.63
C GLY A 100 4.08 -17.02 5.31
N THR A 101 3.23 -16.80 6.31
CA THR A 101 1.99 -16.03 6.18
C THR A 101 2.26 -14.57 5.82
N ILE A 102 3.20 -13.90 6.49
CA ILE A 102 3.59 -12.51 6.18
C ILE A 102 3.94 -12.36 4.69
N ASN A 103 4.84 -13.20 4.17
CA ASN A 103 5.28 -13.09 2.79
C ASN A 103 4.18 -13.48 1.80
N SER A 104 3.35 -14.48 2.11
CA SER A 104 2.23 -14.89 1.26
C SER A 104 1.19 -13.76 1.12
N MET A 105 0.77 -13.18 2.24
CA MET A 105 -0.25 -12.12 2.25
C MET A 105 0.26 -10.82 1.63
N LEU A 106 1.51 -10.43 1.86
CA LEU A 106 2.08 -9.26 1.20
C LEU A 106 2.17 -9.43 -0.32
N ARG A 107 2.50 -10.64 -0.80
CA ARG A 107 2.53 -10.93 -2.26
C ARG A 107 1.14 -10.95 -2.87
N ALA A 108 0.15 -11.48 -2.15
CA ALA A 108 -1.26 -11.38 -2.57
C ALA A 108 -1.70 -9.91 -2.68
N ALA A 109 -1.38 -9.08 -1.68
CA ALA A 109 -1.68 -7.64 -1.73
C ALA A 109 -1.04 -6.90 -2.91
N VAL A 110 0.14 -7.34 -3.40
CA VAL A 110 0.73 -6.77 -4.64
C VAL A 110 -0.15 -7.06 -5.85
N THR A 111 -0.75 -8.25 -5.92
CA THR A 111 -1.57 -8.67 -7.06
C THR A 111 -3.02 -8.20 -6.99
N ASP A 112 -3.48 -7.75 -5.82
CA ASP A 112 -4.86 -7.29 -5.62
C ASP A 112 -5.13 -5.93 -6.27
N PHE A 113 -4.09 -5.13 -6.55
CA PHE A 113 -4.23 -3.89 -7.29
C PHE A 113 -4.56 -4.20 -8.76
N SER A 114 -5.80 -3.92 -9.16
CA SER A 114 -6.25 -4.00 -10.55
C SER A 114 -5.77 -2.79 -11.35
N ASP A 115 -5.72 -2.90 -12.68
CA ASP A 115 -5.42 -1.78 -13.59
C ASP A 115 -6.60 -0.76 -13.60
N CYS A 116 -6.71 0.00 -12.52
CA CYS A 116 -7.74 1.02 -12.32
C CYS A 116 -7.41 2.35 -12.98
N ASP A 117 -6.20 2.50 -13.53
CA ASP A 117 -5.78 3.66 -14.28
C ASP A 117 -6.77 4.03 -15.41
N ASP A 118 -7.42 3.04 -16.03
CA ASP A 118 -8.44 3.22 -17.06
C ASP A 118 -9.80 3.72 -16.52
N ALA A 119 -10.07 3.53 -15.22
CA ALA A 119 -11.21 4.10 -14.53
C ALA A 119 -11.06 5.62 -14.32
N PHE A 120 -9.81 6.11 -14.32
CA PHE A 120 -9.47 7.52 -14.10
C PHE A 120 -9.16 8.29 -15.39
N VAL A 121 -9.33 7.69 -16.58
CA VAL A 121 -9.16 8.38 -17.87
C VAL A 121 -10.09 9.59 -17.95
N GLY A 122 -9.51 10.79 -18.12
CA GLY A 122 -10.22 12.08 -18.08
C GLY A 122 -10.19 12.77 -16.71
N MET A 123 -9.66 12.12 -15.67
CA MET A 123 -9.50 12.65 -14.32
C MET A 123 -8.02 12.57 -13.88
N ALA A 124 -7.13 13.22 -14.63
CA ALA A 124 -5.67 13.13 -14.50
C ALA A 124 -5.09 13.40 -13.08
N GLN A 125 -5.84 14.07 -12.20
CA GLN A 125 -5.44 14.23 -10.79
C GLN A 125 -5.50 12.92 -9.98
N TYR A 126 -6.07 11.85 -10.55
CA TYR A 126 -6.28 10.54 -9.91
C TYR A 126 -5.64 9.38 -10.69
N SER A 127 -4.88 9.65 -11.75
CA SER A 127 -4.12 8.62 -12.46
C SER A 127 -2.98 8.08 -11.59
N ASN A 128 -2.66 6.78 -11.72
CA ASN A 128 -1.50 6.09 -11.14
C ASN A 128 -1.59 5.78 -9.63
N TYR A 129 -2.80 5.61 -9.08
CA TYR A 129 -2.94 5.12 -7.71
C TYR A 129 -2.49 3.66 -7.57
N ASP A 130 -2.82 2.80 -8.53
CA ASP A 130 -2.46 1.38 -8.45
C ASP A 130 -0.95 1.21 -8.52
N GLY A 131 -0.31 1.89 -9.47
CA GLY A 131 1.14 1.92 -9.58
C GLY A 131 1.81 2.45 -8.32
N HIS A 132 1.22 3.46 -7.64
CA HIS A 132 1.75 3.93 -6.37
C HIS A 132 1.59 2.91 -5.23
N LEU A 133 0.39 2.35 -5.07
CA LEU A 133 0.08 1.37 -4.02
C LEU A 133 0.87 0.06 -4.19
N THR A 134 0.99 -0.43 -5.42
CA THR A 134 1.81 -1.59 -5.79
C THR A 134 3.25 -1.41 -5.34
N LYS A 135 3.84 -0.22 -5.58
CA LYS A 135 5.22 0.08 -5.16
C LYS A 135 5.36 0.13 -3.63
N MET A 136 4.35 0.62 -2.92
CA MET A 136 4.35 0.63 -1.45
C MET A 136 4.31 -0.81 -0.88
N VAL A 137 3.46 -1.68 -1.41
CA VAL A 137 3.40 -3.09 -0.98
C VAL A 137 4.67 -3.85 -1.39
N SER A 138 5.24 -3.58 -2.56
CA SER A 138 6.54 -4.15 -2.98
C SER A 138 7.64 -3.83 -1.95
N ASN A 139 7.69 -2.58 -1.48
CA ASN A 139 8.61 -2.21 -0.41
C ASN A 139 8.33 -2.96 0.90
N CYS A 140 7.06 -3.26 1.24
CA CYS A 140 6.74 -4.11 2.40
C CYS A 140 7.30 -5.53 2.22
N VAL A 141 7.17 -6.13 1.04
CA VAL A 141 7.75 -7.47 0.72
C VAL A 141 9.28 -7.45 0.85
N ALA A 142 9.93 -6.40 0.33
CA ALA A 142 11.37 -6.25 0.43
C ALA A 142 11.83 -6.11 1.90
N ILE A 143 11.14 -5.30 2.70
CA ILE A 143 11.44 -5.15 4.14
C ILE A 143 11.21 -6.47 4.88
N ALA A 144 10.13 -7.19 4.60
CA ALA A 144 9.84 -8.48 5.21
C ALA A 144 10.97 -9.50 4.98
N SER A 145 11.61 -9.45 3.82
CA SER A 145 12.74 -10.32 3.47
C SER A 145 14.03 -10.03 4.28
N LEU A 146 14.09 -8.87 4.95
CA LEU A 146 15.18 -8.48 5.85
C LEU A 146 14.95 -8.93 7.30
N VAL A 147 13.72 -9.33 7.64
CA VAL A 147 13.39 -9.88 8.96
C VAL A 147 13.81 -11.34 8.98
N LYS A 148 14.95 -11.64 9.61
CA LYS A 148 15.45 -13.00 9.86
C LYS A 148 15.69 -13.18 11.35
#